data_AF-A0A1M5BU86-F1
#
_entry.id   AF-A0A1M5BU86-F1
#
_cell.length_a   1.000
_cell.length_b   1.000
_cell.length_c   1.000
_cell.angle_alpha   90.00
_cell.angle_beta   90.00
_cell.angle_gamma   90.00
#
_symmetry.space_group_name_H-M   'P 1'
#
loop_
_entity.id
_entity.type
_entity.pdbx_description
1 polymer ?
#
loop_
_entity_poly.entity_id
_entity_poly.type
_entity_poly.pdbx_seq_one_letter_code
_entity_poly.pdbx_strand_id
1 'polypeptide(L)'
;MVISSVHFLFVVFIIMLSLVLMLALIVLIYNIIEYNRSVRRAGWSEVINKKISDVIVYADDEIPEDIYFKALSVNSSFRNLFLEKLVDSEKKFSGAAKNKITELFREYDLRKEAMKKLNQKKAYLIARGIRELTVMEVQDAIPQIEQYLSHPSPQVYQEAQYAMVRFKGFEGLHFLDSFPTRISEWQQLRFLLSISSLPADSEDAISKWLESTNDSVIIFTLKLIKKFQLLNFYPKLIGLLNIASAEVRVKAVQTLMSLENPETVQYLSGIYYDQPDEVRIEILKVMKISKDQCCINLLKKELAEDIPSGIKVNAAQALYELGHGDYLSELAKEEEASEELVEIVKYALQEKVC
;
A
#
# COMPACT_ATOMS: atom_id res chain seq x y z
N MET A 1 -19.44 33.27 -63.56
CA MET A 1 -19.53 32.07 -62.69
C MET A 1 -18.23 31.83 -61.91
N VAL A 2 -17.04 31.85 -62.53
CA VAL A 2 -15.72 31.63 -61.88
C VAL A 2 -15.41 32.61 -60.73
N ILE A 3 -15.76 33.89 -60.87
CA ILE A 3 -15.50 34.93 -59.84
C ILE A 3 -16.24 34.63 -58.52
N SER A 4 -17.44 34.04 -58.59
CA SER A 4 -18.22 33.65 -57.40
C SER A 4 -17.57 32.48 -56.66
N SER A 5 -16.94 31.55 -57.37
CA SER A 5 -16.25 30.40 -56.78
C SER A 5 -14.96 30.80 -56.06
N VAL A 6 -14.21 31.75 -56.62
CA VAL A 6 -12.98 32.28 -55.99
C VAL A 6 -13.31 33.07 -54.73
N HIS A 7 -14.37 33.91 -54.77
CA HIS A 7 -14.82 34.65 -53.58
C HIS A 7 -15.30 33.71 -52.46
N PHE A 8 -16.01 32.63 -52.79
CA PHE A 8 -16.42 31.62 -51.82
C PHE A 8 -15.22 30.93 -51.15
N LEU A 9 -14.23 30.48 -51.93
CA LEU A 9 -13.01 29.87 -51.39
C LEU A 9 -12.24 30.83 -50.47
N PHE A 10 -12.16 32.11 -50.83
CA PHE A 10 -11.52 33.13 -50.01
C PHE A 10 -12.24 33.32 -48.66
N VAL A 11 -13.57 33.39 -48.65
CA VAL A 11 -14.36 33.50 -47.41
C VAL A 11 -14.15 32.27 -46.52
N VAL A 12 -14.19 31.06 -47.08
CA VAL A 12 -13.92 29.83 -46.33
C VAL A 12 -12.51 29.82 -45.74
N PHE A 13 -11.51 30.27 -46.49
CA PHE A 13 -10.13 30.38 -46.01
C PHE A 13 -10.00 31.37 -44.83
N ILE A 14 -10.65 32.54 -44.92
CA ILE A 14 -10.65 33.52 -43.82
C ILE A 14 -11.33 32.97 -42.57
N ILE A 15 -12.45 32.25 -42.72
CA ILE A 15 -13.13 31.58 -41.60
C ILE A 15 -12.22 30.53 -40.96
N MET A 16 -11.58 29.66 -41.76
CA MET A 16 -10.65 28.66 -41.27
C MET A 16 -9.44 29.30 -40.55
N LEU A 17 -8.87 30.35 -41.13
CA LEU A 17 -7.75 31.09 -40.52
C LEU A 17 -8.16 31.73 -39.20
N SER A 18 -9.35 32.33 -39.13
CA SER A 18 -9.89 32.93 -37.90
C SER A 18 -10.11 31.88 -36.80
N LEU A 19 -10.57 30.68 -37.16
CA LEU A 19 -10.79 29.58 -36.22
C LEU A 19 -9.44 29.05 -35.67
N VAL A 20 -8.44 28.90 -36.54
CA VAL A 20 -7.08 28.51 -36.12
C VAL A 20 -6.47 29.56 -35.18
N LEU A 21 -6.60 30.84 -35.50
CA LEU A 21 -6.13 31.94 -34.64
C LEU A 21 -6.87 31.96 -33.30
N MET A 22 -8.19 31.75 -33.29
CA MET A 22 -8.99 31.67 -32.06
C MET A 22 -8.53 30.51 -31.16
N LEU A 23 -8.32 29.31 -31.73
CA LEU A 23 -7.83 28.16 -30.98
C LEU A 23 -6.42 28.41 -30.43
N ALA A 24 -5.52 29.00 -31.23
CA ALA A 24 -4.18 29.37 -30.79
C ALA A 24 -4.21 30.36 -29.61
N LEU A 25 -5.08 31.37 -29.66
CA LEU A 25 -5.27 32.32 -28.56
C LEU A 25 -5.80 31.64 -27.29
N ILE A 26 -6.77 30.74 -27.40
CA ILE A 26 -7.32 29.98 -26.26
C ILE A 26 -6.21 29.16 -25.59
N VAL A 27 -5.39 28.45 -26.37
CA VAL A 27 -4.27 27.64 -25.86
C VAL A 27 -3.22 28.53 -25.19
N LEU A 28 -2.90 29.68 -25.78
CA LEU A 28 -1.92 30.62 -25.23
C LEU A 28 -2.41 31.22 -23.90
N ILE A 29 -3.68 31.64 -23.82
CA ILE A 29 -4.30 32.14 -22.59
C ILE A 29 -4.32 31.04 -21.53
N TYR A 30 -4.70 29.81 -21.89
CA TYR A 30 -4.69 28.67 -20.98
C TYR A 30 -3.29 28.42 -20.42
N ASN A 31 -2.26 28.39 -21.27
CA ASN A 31 -0.86 28.20 -20.89
C ASN A 31 -0.35 29.32 -19.98
N ILE A 32 -0.69 30.59 -20.24
CA ILE A 32 -0.30 31.71 -19.37
C ILE A 32 -0.97 31.58 -18.00
N ILE A 33 -2.26 31.24 -17.96
CA ILE A 33 -2.98 31.05 -16.70
C ILE A 33 -2.38 29.88 -15.91
N GLU A 34 -2.09 28.77 -16.56
CA GLU A 34 -1.47 27.60 -15.95
C GLU A 34 -0.06 27.90 -15.45
N TYR A 35 0.75 28.58 -16.27
CA TYR A 35 2.09 29.04 -15.90
C TYR A 35 2.06 29.96 -14.69
N ASN A 36 1.22 31.00 -14.69
CA ASN A 36 1.11 31.93 -13.57
C ASN A 36 0.57 31.24 -12.30
N ARG A 37 -0.35 30.29 -12.44
CA ARG A 37 -0.82 29.47 -11.31
C ARG A 37 0.31 28.59 -10.76
N SER A 38 1.12 27.99 -11.62
CA SER A 38 2.27 27.16 -11.25
C SER A 38 3.33 27.98 -10.52
N VAL A 39 3.75 29.12 -11.08
CA VAL A 39 4.74 30.03 -10.45
C VAL A 39 4.24 30.54 -9.11
N ARG A 40 2.99 30.99 -9.02
CA ARG A 40 2.40 31.43 -7.74
C ARG A 40 2.33 30.30 -6.72
N ARG A 41 1.95 29.09 -7.15
CA ARG A 41 1.90 27.91 -6.27
C ARG A 41 3.31 27.53 -5.79
N ALA A 42 4.34 27.66 -6.63
CA ALA A 42 5.73 27.41 -6.25
C ALA A 42 6.19 28.42 -5.19
N GLY A 43 5.98 29.73 -5.41
CA GLY A 43 6.32 30.76 -4.43
C GLY A 43 5.57 30.58 -3.11
N TRP A 44 4.27 30.27 -3.15
CA TRP A 44 3.52 29.94 -1.94
C TRP A 44 4.01 28.67 -1.25
N SER A 45 4.42 27.65 -2.02
CA SER A 45 5.00 26.43 -1.46
C SER A 45 6.30 26.72 -0.72
N GLU A 46 7.14 27.61 -1.23
CA GLU A 46 8.38 28.00 -0.57
C GLU A 46 8.10 28.71 0.75
N VAL A 47 7.18 29.69 0.75
CA VAL A 47 6.74 30.42 1.94
C VAL A 47 6.16 29.46 2.99
N ILE A 48 5.30 28.52 2.58
CA ILE A 48 4.70 27.52 3.48
C ILE A 48 5.75 26.57 4.04
N ASN A 49 6.63 26.03 3.20
CA ASN A 49 7.66 25.10 3.64
C ASN A 49 8.62 25.79 4.63
N LYS A 50 8.99 27.04 4.36
CA LYS A 50 9.79 27.85 5.29
C LYS A 50 9.08 28.00 6.63
N LYS A 51 7.79 28.38 6.64
CA LYS A 51 7.01 28.50 7.87
C LYS A 51 6.96 27.19 8.66
N ILE A 52 6.74 26.06 7.99
CA ILE A 52 6.73 24.73 8.63
C ILE A 52 8.11 24.42 9.23
N SER A 53 9.19 24.63 8.48
CA SER A 53 10.56 24.42 8.95
C SER A 53 10.90 25.29 10.14
N ASP A 54 10.58 26.58 10.08
CA ASP A 54 10.89 27.53 11.16
C ASP A 54 10.20 27.11 12.46
N VAL A 55 8.93 26.71 12.40
CA VAL A 55 8.17 26.27 13.59
C VAL A 55 8.68 24.93 14.14
N ILE A 56 9.21 24.05 13.29
CA ILE A 56 9.81 22.78 13.73
C ILE A 56 11.20 23.01 14.36
N VAL A 57 12.02 23.89 13.78
CA VAL A 57 13.42 24.12 14.19
C VAL A 57 13.51 25.04 15.40
N TYR A 58 12.73 26.11 15.44
CA TYR A 58 12.76 27.13 16.50
C TYR A 58 11.61 26.95 17.50
N ALA A 59 11.32 25.69 17.87
CA ALA A 59 10.12 25.32 18.62
C ALA A 59 10.00 25.97 20.01
N ASP A 60 11.13 26.40 20.61
CA ASP A 60 11.23 26.99 21.94
C ASP A 60 11.45 28.52 21.94
N ASP A 61 11.62 29.12 20.76
CA ASP A 61 11.82 30.55 20.60
C ASP A 61 10.50 31.27 20.27
N GLU A 62 10.33 32.51 20.75
CA GLU A 62 9.25 33.38 20.28
C GLU A 62 9.51 33.74 18.80
N ILE A 63 8.89 33.01 17.88
CA ILE A 63 8.93 33.32 16.46
C ILE A 63 8.11 34.60 16.26
N PRO A 64 8.70 35.71 15.74
CA PRO A 64 7.97 36.93 15.47
C PRO A 64 6.76 36.70 14.56
N GLU A 65 5.69 37.45 14.78
CA GLU A 65 4.47 37.33 13.98
C GLU A 65 4.77 37.60 12.49
N ASP A 66 4.55 36.60 11.65
CA ASP A 66 4.77 36.71 10.20
C ASP A 66 3.55 37.38 9.54
N ILE A 67 3.58 38.71 9.51
CA ILE A 67 2.52 39.56 8.92
C ILE A 67 2.27 39.19 7.45
N TYR A 68 3.32 38.84 6.71
CA TYR A 68 3.22 38.45 5.30
C TYR A 68 2.47 37.12 5.14
N PHE A 69 2.81 36.12 5.96
CA PHE A 69 2.11 34.84 5.98
C PHE A 69 0.64 35.01 6.36
N LYS A 70 0.35 35.82 7.38
CA LYS A 70 -1.02 36.11 7.82
C LYS A 70 -1.85 36.73 6.71
N ALA A 71 -1.31 37.69 5.97
CA ALA A 71 -1.98 38.30 4.82
C ALA A 71 -2.29 37.27 3.71
N LEU A 72 -1.35 36.36 3.41
CA LEU A 72 -1.58 35.27 2.46
C LEU A 72 -2.61 34.25 2.96
N SER A 73 -2.65 34.00 4.27
CA SER A 73 -3.54 33.04 4.91
C SER A 73 -5.04 33.38 4.82
N VAL A 74 -5.38 34.58 4.35
CA VAL A 74 -6.76 34.98 4.00
C VAL A 74 -7.22 34.33 2.68
N ASN A 75 -6.30 34.01 1.77
CA ASN A 75 -6.64 33.47 0.47
C ASN A 75 -6.96 31.97 0.54
N SER A 76 -8.17 31.55 0.13
CA SER A 76 -8.58 30.14 0.18
C SER A 76 -7.68 29.20 -0.66
N SER A 77 -7.11 29.67 -1.78
CA SER A 77 -6.16 28.84 -2.57
C SER A 77 -4.85 28.64 -1.84
N PHE A 78 -4.35 29.68 -1.14
CA PHE A 78 -3.18 29.56 -0.27
C PHE A 78 -3.46 28.61 0.89
N ARG A 79 -4.60 28.78 1.59
CA ARG A 79 -5.00 27.90 2.70
C ARG A 79 -5.13 26.44 2.28
N ASN A 80 -5.68 26.18 1.09
CA ASN A 80 -5.78 24.82 0.55
C ASN A 80 -4.39 24.21 0.25
N LEU A 81 -3.47 25.00 -0.30
CA LEU A 81 -2.09 24.57 -0.48
C LEU A 81 -1.39 24.35 0.86
N PHE A 82 -1.63 25.23 1.83
CA PHE A 82 -1.05 25.14 3.17
C PHE A 82 -1.49 23.85 3.86
N LEU A 83 -2.78 23.55 3.83
CA LEU A 83 -3.32 22.29 4.34
C LEU A 83 -2.73 21.06 3.62
N GLU A 84 -2.58 21.12 2.29
CA GLU A 84 -1.90 20.06 1.52
C GLU A 84 -0.48 19.80 2.04
N LYS A 85 0.28 20.87 2.24
CA LYS A 85 1.67 20.79 2.72
C LYS A 85 1.76 20.32 4.16
N LEU A 86 0.86 20.74 5.04
CA LEU A 86 0.83 20.23 6.41
C LEU A 86 0.51 18.73 6.43
N VAL A 87 -0.44 18.26 5.61
CA VAL A 87 -0.75 16.82 5.47
C VAL A 87 0.43 16.02 4.92
N ASP A 88 1.14 16.55 3.93
CA ASP A 88 2.32 15.91 3.38
C ASP A 88 3.51 15.90 4.35
N SER A 89 3.62 16.93 5.19
CA SER A 89 4.62 17.02 6.25
C SER A 89 4.29 16.09 7.42
N GLU A 90 3.03 15.99 7.85
CA GLU A 90 2.63 15.11 8.96
C GLU A 90 3.09 13.66 8.74
N LYS A 91 3.02 13.16 7.51
CA LYS A 91 3.48 11.82 7.15
C LYS A 91 5.00 11.61 7.28
N LYS A 92 5.77 12.68 7.25
CA LYS A 92 7.25 12.66 7.24
C LYS A 92 7.86 12.91 8.62
N PHE A 93 7.07 13.43 9.56
CA PHE A 93 7.54 13.84 10.88
C PHE A 93 6.78 13.10 11.99
N SER A 94 7.45 12.87 13.12
CA SER A 94 6.88 12.22 14.31
C SER A 94 7.23 13.02 15.58
N GLY A 95 6.64 12.66 16.71
CA GLY A 95 6.93 13.29 18.00
C GLY A 95 6.64 14.80 18.03
N ALA A 96 7.57 15.58 18.60
CA ALA A 96 7.41 17.03 18.78
C ALA A 96 7.16 17.78 17.45
N ALA A 97 7.85 17.39 16.37
CA ALA A 97 7.67 18.00 15.06
C ALA A 97 6.25 17.78 14.50
N LYS A 98 5.68 16.58 14.70
CA LYS A 98 4.28 16.30 14.35
C LYS A 98 3.29 17.16 15.15
N ASN A 99 3.56 17.38 16.44
CA ASN A 99 2.73 18.23 17.29
C ASN A 99 2.71 19.68 16.77
N LYS A 100 3.87 20.21 16.36
CA LYS A 100 3.98 21.55 15.76
C LYS A 100 3.20 21.71 14.45
N ILE A 101 3.22 20.70 13.59
CA ILE A 101 2.38 20.68 12.36
C ILE A 101 0.89 20.72 12.72
N THR A 102 0.50 20.00 13.76
CA THR A 102 -0.88 19.96 14.25
C THR A 102 -1.30 21.28 14.91
N GLU A 103 -0.39 21.95 15.61
CA GLU A 103 -0.59 23.31 16.14
C GLU A 103 -0.84 24.31 15.01
N LEU A 104 -0.03 24.31 13.95
CA LEU A 104 -0.25 25.14 12.76
C LEU A 104 -1.62 24.89 12.11
N PHE A 105 -2.04 23.63 12.03
CA PHE A 105 -3.36 23.29 11.51
C PHE A 105 -4.49 23.93 12.33
N ARG A 106 -4.35 23.96 13.67
CA ARG A 106 -5.32 24.55 14.60
C ARG A 106 -5.27 26.07 14.60
N GLU A 107 -4.09 26.66 14.69
CA GLU A 107 -3.85 28.12 14.71
C GLU A 107 -4.51 28.81 13.52
N TYR A 108 -4.36 28.24 12.32
CA TYR A 108 -4.92 28.81 11.10
C TYR A 108 -6.34 28.34 10.80
N ASP A 109 -6.98 27.58 11.70
CA ASP A 109 -8.35 27.06 11.54
C ASP A 109 -8.58 26.35 10.19
N LEU A 110 -7.60 25.53 9.78
CA LEU A 110 -7.63 24.84 8.49
C LEU A 110 -8.64 23.68 8.48
N ARG A 111 -9.16 23.30 9.65
CA ARG A 111 -10.30 22.39 9.79
C ARG A 111 -11.45 22.82 8.89
N LYS A 112 -11.82 24.10 8.86
CA LYS A 112 -12.94 24.59 8.03
C LYS A 112 -12.72 24.34 6.54
N GLU A 113 -11.49 24.49 6.05
CA GLU A 113 -11.14 24.23 4.65
C GLU A 113 -11.21 22.74 4.30
N ALA A 114 -10.84 21.87 5.24
CA ALA A 114 -10.95 20.42 5.08
C ALA A 114 -12.43 19.98 5.08
N MET A 115 -13.22 20.46 6.06
CA MET A 115 -14.65 20.16 6.17
C MET A 115 -15.45 20.63 4.94
N LYS A 116 -15.13 21.80 4.38
CA LYS A 116 -15.77 22.31 3.15
C LYS A 116 -15.60 21.38 1.96
N LYS A 117 -14.55 20.56 1.92
CA LYS A 117 -14.32 19.59 0.85
C LYS A 117 -15.26 18.39 0.91
N LEU A 118 -15.75 18.03 2.10
CA LEU A 118 -16.75 16.96 2.23
C LEU A 118 -18.03 17.33 1.48
N ASN A 119 -18.44 18.59 1.50
CA ASN A 119 -19.66 19.07 0.83
C ASN A 119 -19.52 19.25 -0.70
N GLN A 120 -18.42 18.82 -1.32
CA GLN A 120 -18.19 18.98 -2.75
C GLN A 120 -18.84 17.85 -3.55
N LYS A 121 -19.20 18.11 -4.80
CA LYS A 121 -19.74 17.08 -5.70
C LYS A 121 -18.67 16.17 -6.30
N LYS A 122 -17.44 16.68 -6.44
CA LYS A 122 -16.36 15.95 -7.12
C LYS A 122 -15.73 14.96 -6.15
N ALA A 123 -15.80 13.67 -6.49
CA ALA A 123 -15.29 12.58 -5.64
C ALA A 123 -13.86 12.79 -5.14
N TYR A 124 -12.93 13.24 -6.00
CA TYR A 124 -11.55 13.49 -5.59
C TYR A 124 -11.42 14.61 -4.54
N LEU A 125 -12.33 15.59 -4.51
CA LEU A 125 -12.35 16.63 -3.48
C LEU A 125 -12.86 16.07 -2.16
N ILE A 126 -13.93 15.28 -2.19
CA ILE A 126 -14.46 14.60 -1.01
C ILE A 126 -13.39 13.70 -0.40
N ALA A 127 -12.79 12.82 -1.19
CA ALA A 127 -11.74 11.91 -0.77
C ALA A 127 -10.52 12.65 -0.19
N ARG A 128 -10.14 13.77 -0.82
CA ARG A 128 -9.10 14.65 -0.29
C ARG A 128 -9.48 15.26 1.06
N GLY A 129 -10.72 15.71 1.22
CA GLY A 129 -11.24 16.22 2.49
C GLY A 129 -11.20 15.18 3.61
N ILE A 130 -11.70 13.96 3.34
CA ILE A 130 -11.65 12.83 4.27
C ILE A 130 -10.20 12.56 4.69
N ARG A 131 -9.29 12.49 3.72
CA ARG A 131 -7.85 12.27 3.98
C ARG A 131 -7.24 13.37 4.83
N GLU A 132 -7.48 14.64 4.50
CA GLU A 132 -6.96 15.79 5.25
C GLU A 132 -7.44 15.77 6.71
N LEU A 133 -8.74 15.51 6.93
CA LEU A 133 -9.35 15.41 8.27
C LEU A 133 -8.81 14.21 9.05
N THR A 134 -8.60 13.09 8.38
CA THR A 134 -8.05 11.87 8.99
C THR A 134 -6.59 12.05 9.39
N VAL A 135 -5.78 12.66 8.51
CA VAL A 135 -4.36 12.92 8.78
C VAL A 135 -4.16 13.88 9.93
N MET A 136 -5.00 14.92 10.01
CA MET A 136 -4.98 15.90 11.08
C MET A 136 -5.78 15.50 12.32
N GLU A 137 -6.22 14.23 12.39
CA GLU A 137 -6.88 13.63 13.56
C GLU A 137 -8.10 14.43 14.06
N VAL A 138 -8.92 14.93 13.12
CA VAL A 138 -10.12 15.71 13.42
C VAL A 138 -11.29 14.79 13.81
N GLN A 139 -11.37 14.45 15.09
CA GLN A 139 -12.37 13.54 15.66
C GLN A 139 -13.82 13.96 15.36
N ASP A 140 -14.14 15.25 15.45
CA ASP A 140 -15.48 15.80 15.17
C ASP A 140 -15.98 15.51 13.74
N ALA A 141 -15.09 15.13 12.81
CA ALA A 141 -15.47 14.82 11.44
C ALA A 141 -16.03 13.40 11.26
N ILE A 142 -15.85 12.51 12.25
CA ILE A 142 -16.24 11.09 12.14
C ILE A 142 -17.69 10.92 11.69
N PRO A 143 -18.71 11.58 12.29
CA PRO A 143 -20.10 11.37 11.88
C PRO A 143 -20.37 11.77 10.43
N GLN A 144 -19.64 12.75 9.90
CA GLN A 144 -19.77 13.13 8.48
C GLN A 144 -19.00 12.17 7.57
N ILE A 145 -17.84 11.67 8.01
CA ILE A 145 -17.05 10.72 7.24
C ILE A 145 -17.78 9.36 7.12
N GLU A 146 -18.48 8.92 8.17
CA GLU A 146 -19.27 7.68 8.17
C GLU A 146 -20.31 7.62 7.06
N GLN A 147 -20.91 8.77 6.68
CA GLN A 147 -21.87 8.86 5.58
C GLN A 147 -21.27 8.45 4.22
N TYR A 148 -19.94 8.47 4.10
CA TYR A 148 -19.22 8.09 2.89
C TYR A 148 -18.87 6.59 2.81
N LEU A 149 -19.20 5.80 3.83
CA LEU A 149 -19.03 4.33 3.82
C LEU A 149 -19.99 3.61 2.85
N SER A 150 -20.89 4.32 2.19
CA SER A 150 -21.74 3.81 1.11
C SER A 150 -21.59 4.61 -0.19
N HIS A 151 -20.56 5.45 -0.29
CA HIS A 151 -20.41 6.33 -1.44
C HIS A 151 -20.01 5.56 -2.71
N PRO A 152 -20.63 5.82 -3.88
CA PRO A 152 -20.41 5.03 -5.09
C PRO A 152 -19.01 5.15 -5.68
N SER A 153 -18.29 6.24 -5.41
CA SER A 153 -16.89 6.39 -5.83
C SER A 153 -15.96 5.53 -4.96
N PRO A 154 -15.20 4.59 -5.56
CA PRO A 154 -14.26 3.74 -4.82
C PRO A 154 -13.22 4.55 -4.05
N GLN A 155 -12.75 5.67 -4.61
CA GLN A 155 -11.78 6.54 -3.96
C GLN A 155 -12.31 7.15 -2.66
N VAL A 156 -13.56 7.60 -2.67
CA VAL A 156 -14.20 8.20 -1.49
C VAL A 156 -14.47 7.12 -0.44
N TYR A 157 -15.01 5.97 -0.87
CA TYR A 157 -15.28 4.84 -0.01
C TYR A 157 -14.01 4.34 0.71
N GLN A 158 -12.91 4.15 -0.02
CA GLN A 158 -11.64 3.69 0.55
C GLN A 158 -11.03 4.68 1.54
N GLU A 159 -11.13 5.99 1.30
CA GLU A 159 -10.68 6.99 2.27
C GLU A 159 -11.57 7.02 3.51
N ALA A 160 -12.89 6.82 3.36
CA ALA A 160 -13.82 6.72 4.49
C ALA A 160 -13.53 5.49 5.35
N GLN A 161 -13.30 4.33 4.74
CA GLN A 161 -12.90 3.11 5.46
C GLN A 161 -11.58 3.33 6.21
N TYR A 162 -10.56 3.88 5.54
CA TYR A 162 -9.29 4.18 6.20
C TYR A 162 -9.48 5.13 7.38
N ALA A 163 -10.31 6.16 7.23
CA ALA A 163 -10.64 7.07 8.31
C ALA A 163 -11.24 6.32 9.51
N MET A 164 -12.20 5.42 9.28
CA MET A 164 -12.79 4.63 10.36
C MET A 164 -11.76 3.78 11.09
N VAL A 165 -10.87 3.10 10.36
CA VAL A 165 -9.80 2.31 10.98
C VAL A 165 -8.81 3.19 11.74
N ARG A 166 -8.48 4.37 11.21
CA ARG A 166 -7.56 5.30 11.88
C ARG A 166 -8.16 5.93 13.13
N PHE A 167 -9.45 6.25 13.13
CA PHE A 167 -10.11 6.87 14.28
C PHE A 167 -10.54 5.86 15.34
N LYS A 168 -11.04 4.69 14.95
CA LYS A 168 -11.64 3.68 15.84
C LYS A 168 -10.74 2.46 16.09
N GLY A 169 -9.55 2.42 15.48
CA GLY A 169 -8.67 1.26 15.59
C GLY A 169 -9.35 0.00 15.07
N PHE A 170 -9.30 -1.08 15.87
CA PHE A 170 -9.79 -2.41 15.47
C PHE A 170 -11.28 -2.41 15.16
N GLU A 171 -12.09 -1.67 15.93
CA GLU A 171 -13.54 -1.53 15.69
C GLU A 171 -13.84 -0.92 14.30
N GLY A 172 -12.92 -0.12 13.76
CA GLY A 172 -13.04 0.43 12.41
C GLY A 172 -12.99 -0.64 11.31
N LEU A 173 -12.63 -1.89 11.62
CA LEU A 173 -12.56 -3.01 10.68
C LEU A 173 -13.87 -3.78 10.53
N HIS A 174 -14.96 -3.43 11.23
CA HIS A 174 -16.24 -4.14 11.12
C HIS A 174 -16.79 -4.24 9.68
N PHE A 175 -16.38 -3.37 8.76
CA PHE A 175 -16.76 -3.50 7.34
C PHE A 175 -16.23 -4.80 6.69
N LEU A 176 -15.22 -5.46 7.26
CA LEU A 176 -14.67 -6.72 6.76
C LEU A 176 -15.69 -7.87 6.85
N ASP A 177 -16.66 -7.77 7.75
CA ASP A 177 -17.71 -8.77 7.96
C ASP A 177 -18.52 -9.08 6.71
N SER A 178 -18.64 -8.11 5.80
CA SER A 178 -19.44 -8.21 4.60
C SER A 178 -18.76 -7.58 3.39
N PHE A 179 -17.43 -7.59 3.32
CA PHE A 179 -16.68 -6.91 2.27
C PHE A 179 -16.66 -7.72 0.95
N PRO A 180 -17.35 -7.28 -0.12
CA PRO A 180 -17.58 -8.13 -1.28
C PRO A 180 -16.46 -8.06 -2.34
N THR A 181 -15.54 -7.11 -2.23
CA THR A 181 -14.51 -6.85 -3.26
C THR A 181 -13.09 -7.08 -2.73
N ARG A 182 -12.10 -7.20 -3.62
CA ARG A 182 -10.71 -7.37 -3.20
C ARG A 182 -10.16 -6.10 -2.55
N ILE A 183 -9.58 -6.22 -1.35
CA ILE A 183 -8.84 -5.16 -0.68
C ILE A 183 -7.43 -5.08 -1.28
N SER A 184 -7.02 -3.92 -1.78
CA SER A 184 -5.69 -3.74 -2.34
C SER A 184 -4.60 -3.84 -1.27
N GLU A 185 -3.39 -4.29 -1.65
CA GLU A 185 -2.26 -4.44 -0.73
C GLU A 185 -1.90 -3.12 -0.01
N TRP A 186 -1.98 -1.99 -0.73
CA TRP A 186 -1.79 -0.67 -0.14
C TRP A 186 -2.83 -0.34 0.92
N GLN A 187 -4.10 -0.66 0.67
CA GLN A 187 -5.16 -0.42 1.64
C GLN A 187 -5.03 -1.33 2.86
N GLN A 188 -4.68 -2.60 2.66
CA GLN A 188 -4.36 -3.54 3.75
C GLN A 188 -3.20 -3.00 4.62
N LEU A 189 -2.13 -2.48 4.00
CA LEU A 189 -1.01 -1.88 4.74
C LEU A 189 -1.47 -0.67 5.57
N ARG A 190 -2.28 0.22 5.00
CA ARG A 190 -2.83 1.38 5.72
C ARG A 190 -3.66 0.96 6.93
N PHE A 191 -4.50 -0.06 6.78
CA PHE A 191 -5.28 -0.60 7.89
C PHE A 191 -4.36 -1.19 8.96
N LEU A 192 -3.42 -2.06 8.56
CA LEU A 192 -2.50 -2.72 9.47
C LEU A 192 -1.67 -1.73 10.29
N LEU A 193 -1.21 -0.63 9.68
CA LEU A 193 -0.45 0.42 10.37
C LEU A 193 -1.31 1.25 11.34
N SER A 194 -2.63 1.30 11.12
CA SER A 194 -3.55 2.08 11.95
C SER A 194 -4.02 1.34 13.20
N ILE A 195 -3.96 0.00 13.21
CA ILE A 195 -4.30 -0.81 14.38
C ILE A 195 -3.09 -0.89 15.33
N SER A 196 -3.13 -0.23 16.48
CA SER A 196 -2.03 -0.29 17.47
C SER A 196 -2.21 -1.40 18.51
N SER A 197 -3.43 -1.83 18.78
CA SER A 197 -3.80 -2.83 19.79
C SER A 197 -5.07 -3.57 19.37
N LEU A 198 -5.31 -4.71 20.01
CA LEU A 198 -6.53 -5.51 19.84
C LEU A 198 -7.38 -5.45 21.11
N PRO A 199 -8.71 -5.34 20.99
CA PRO A 199 -9.61 -5.46 22.12
C PRO A 199 -9.71 -6.92 22.60
N ALA A 200 -10.16 -7.13 23.84
CA ALA A 200 -10.21 -8.45 24.47
C ALA A 200 -11.17 -9.43 23.77
N ASP A 201 -12.20 -8.92 23.11
CA ASP A 201 -13.24 -9.65 22.37
C ASP A 201 -12.93 -9.78 20.86
N SER A 202 -11.69 -9.46 20.44
CA SER A 202 -11.29 -9.51 19.02
C SER A 202 -11.27 -10.92 18.42
N GLU A 203 -11.22 -11.96 19.25
CA GLU A 203 -11.07 -13.35 18.80
C GLU A 203 -12.22 -13.81 17.89
N ASP A 204 -13.46 -13.45 18.22
CA ASP A 204 -14.64 -13.82 17.43
C ASP A 204 -14.61 -13.17 16.04
N ALA A 205 -14.25 -11.88 15.98
CA ALA A 205 -14.14 -11.15 14.72
C ALA A 205 -13.03 -11.71 13.83
N ILE A 206 -11.85 -11.98 14.40
CA ILE A 206 -10.72 -12.58 13.67
C ILE A 206 -11.09 -13.98 13.17
N SER A 207 -11.74 -14.80 14.00
CA SER A 207 -12.26 -16.11 13.61
C SER A 207 -13.20 -16.02 12.42
N LYS A 208 -14.16 -15.10 12.47
CA LYS A 208 -15.11 -14.85 11.39
C LYS A 208 -14.41 -14.40 10.10
N TRP A 209 -13.40 -13.55 10.19
CA TRP A 209 -12.69 -13.05 9.01
C TRP A 209 -11.79 -14.10 8.35
N LEU A 210 -11.25 -15.06 9.10
CA LEU A 210 -10.55 -16.22 8.53
C LEU A 210 -11.48 -17.15 7.72
N GLU A 211 -12.78 -17.13 8.02
CA GLU A 211 -13.81 -17.93 7.34
C GLU A 211 -14.50 -17.16 6.21
N SER A 212 -14.02 -15.95 5.89
CA SER A 212 -14.57 -15.11 4.82
C SER A 212 -14.44 -15.79 3.45
N THR A 213 -15.43 -15.59 2.58
CA THR A 213 -15.33 -16.01 1.17
C THR A 213 -14.41 -15.10 0.34
N ASN A 214 -13.87 -14.05 0.95
CA ASN A 214 -13.00 -13.08 0.30
C ASN A 214 -11.54 -13.31 0.72
N ASP A 215 -10.74 -13.84 -0.20
CA ASP A 215 -9.32 -14.13 0.02
C ASP A 215 -8.54 -12.93 0.57
N SER A 216 -8.83 -11.71 0.13
CA SER A 216 -8.12 -10.52 0.63
C SER A 216 -8.47 -10.16 2.08
N VAL A 217 -9.67 -10.55 2.55
CA VAL A 217 -10.06 -10.43 3.97
C VAL A 217 -9.30 -11.49 4.78
N ILE A 218 -9.23 -12.73 4.30
CA ILE A 218 -8.44 -13.78 4.98
C ILE A 218 -6.97 -13.34 5.06
N ILE A 219 -6.38 -12.91 3.94
CA ILE A 219 -4.97 -12.46 3.87
C ILE A 219 -4.71 -11.28 4.80
N PHE A 220 -5.62 -10.31 4.87
CA PHE A 220 -5.49 -9.21 5.83
C PHE A 220 -5.56 -9.71 7.28
N THR A 221 -6.43 -10.68 7.55
CA THR A 221 -6.58 -11.30 8.89
C THR A 221 -5.31 -12.07 9.29
N LEU A 222 -4.70 -12.79 8.35
CA LEU A 222 -3.38 -13.42 8.54
C LEU A 222 -2.30 -12.38 8.92
N LYS A 223 -2.32 -11.20 8.30
CA LYS A 223 -1.41 -10.09 8.65
C LYS A 223 -1.66 -9.56 10.08
N LEU A 224 -2.92 -9.52 10.53
CA LEU A 224 -3.24 -9.17 11.92
C LEU A 224 -2.71 -10.21 12.90
N ILE A 225 -2.97 -11.50 12.64
CA ILE A 225 -2.49 -12.62 13.46
C ILE A 225 -0.97 -12.58 13.60
N LYS A 226 -0.27 -12.37 12.48
CA LYS A 226 1.19 -12.20 12.47
C LYS A 226 1.64 -10.98 13.26
N LYS A 227 0.99 -9.82 13.08
CA LYS A 227 1.38 -8.57 13.76
C LYS A 227 1.25 -8.68 15.29
N PHE A 228 0.18 -9.31 15.76
CA PHE A 228 -0.15 -9.41 17.18
C PHE A 228 0.25 -10.75 17.81
N GLN A 229 0.91 -11.63 17.07
CA GLN A 229 1.40 -12.93 17.52
C GLN A 229 0.30 -13.79 18.18
N LEU A 230 -0.83 -13.93 17.50
CA LEU A 230 -2.01 -14.62 18.03
C LEU A 230 -1.90 -16.15 17.89
N LEU A 231 -1.13 -16.77 18.79
CA LEU A 231 -0.80 -18.21 18.76
C LEU A 231 -2.03 -19.13 18.86
N ASN A 232 -3.11 -18.69 19.51
CA ASN A 232 -4.37 -19.44 19.62
C ASN A 232 -5.01 -19.75 18.26
N PHE A 233 -4.70 -18.98 17.21
CA PHE A 233 -5.21 -19.24 15.86
C PHE A 233 -4.44 -20.30 15.08
N TYR A 234 -3.36 -20.88 15.64
CA TYR A 234 -2.55 -21.89 14.97
C TYR A 234 -3.39 -23.05 14.36
N PRO A 235 -4.34 -23.67 15.08
CA PRO A 235 -5.16 -24.74 14.49
C PRO A 235 -6.02 -24.29 13.30
N LYS A 236 -6.55 -23.05 13.33
CA LYS A 236 -7.33 -22.49 12.22
C LYS A 236 -6.45 -22.22 10.99
N LEU A 237 -5.24 -21.72 11.20
CA LEU A 237 -4.26 -21.49 10.13
C LEU A 237 -3.89 -22.79 9.40
N ILE A 238 -3.72 -23.88 10.17
CA ILE A 238 -3.48 -25.22 9.63
C ILE A 238 -4.66 -25.66 8.74
N GLY A 239 -5.90 -25.43 9.19
CA GLY A 239 -7.11 -25.74 8.40
C GLY A 239 -7.15 -25.03 7.03
N LEU A 240 -6.66 -23.78 6.95
CA LEU A 240 -6.64 -23.01 5.69
C LEU A 240 -5.78 -23.66 4.61
N LEU A 241 -4.76 -24.44 4.97
CA LEU A 241 -3.87 -25.12 4.03
C LEU A 241 -4.58 -26.20 3.19
N ASN A 242 -5.78 -26.61 3.59
CA ASN A 242 -6.55 -27.64 2.90
C ASN A 242 -7.71 -27.07 2.07
N ILE A 243 -8.36 -26.00 2.56
CA ILE A 243 -9.63 -25.51 2.00
C ILE A 243 -9.51 -24.20 1.23
N ALA A 244 -8.48 -23.39 1.48
CA ALA A 244 -8.39 -22.05 0.92
C ALA A 244 -7.75 -22.04 -0.48
N SER A 245 -7.78 -20.89 -1.15
CA SER A 245 -7.08 -20.67 -2.42
C SER A 245 -5.56 -20.73 -2.26
N ALA A 246 -4.81 -21.01 -3.34
CA ALA A 246 -3.34 -21.06 -3.30
C ALA A 246 -2.73 -19.76 -2.74
N GLU A 247 -3.28 -18.59 -3.07
CA GLU A 247 -2.82 -17.30 -2.55
C GLU A 247 -2.95 -17.22 -1.02
N VAL A 248 -4.10 -17.64 -0.47
CA VAL A 248 -4.33 -17.69 0.98
C VAL A 248 -3.40 -18.70 1.65
N ARG A 249 -3.22 -19.89 1.05
CA ARG A 249 -2.33 -20.94 1.57
C ARG A 249 -0.88 -20.47 1.66
N VAL A 250 -0.36 -19.80 0.63
CA VAL A 250 0.98 -19.18 0.66
C VAL A 250 1.09 -18.22 1.85
N LYS A 251 0.09 -17.37 2.08
CA LYS A 251 0.07 -16.45 3.24
C LYS A 251 -0.08 -17.17 4.57
N ALA A 252 -0.82 -18.26 4.63
CA ALA A 252 -0.96 -19.08 5.83
C ALA A 252 0.38 -19.73 6.21
N VAL A 253 1.11 -20.30 5.24
CA VAL A 253 2.48 -20.83 5.44
C VAL A 253 3.43 -19.75 6.00
N GLN A 254 3.43 -18.56 5.39
CA GLN A 254 4.23 -17.42 5.88
C GLN A 254 3.85 -16.99 7.30
N THR A 255 2.59 -17.12 7.67
CA THR A 255 2.06 -16.74 8.98
C THR A 255 2.41 -17.78 10.03
N LEU A 256 2.20 -19.07 9.74
CA LEU A 256 2.54 -20.19 10.62
C LEU A 256 4.01 -20.14 11.04
N MET A 257 4.91 -19.85 10.10
CA MET A 257 6.32 -19.70 10.42
C MET A 257 6.64 -18.52 11.33
N SER A 258 5.93 -17.41 11.18
CA SER A 258 6.13 -16.25 12.06
C SER A 258 5.59 -16.43 13.47
N LEU A 259 4.83 -17.51 13.73
CA LEU A 259 4.35 -17.88 15.06
C LEU A 259 5.34 -18.82 15.79
N GLU A 260 6.45 -19.21 15.14
CA GLU A 260 7.57 -19.96 15.73
C GLU A 260 7.18 -21.26 16.47
N ASN A 261 6.09 -21.93 16.05
CA ASN A 261 5.72 -23.23 16.61
C ASN A 261 6.68 -24.34 16.09
N PRO A 262 7.35 -25.11 16.97
CA PRO A 262 8.30 -26.16 16.59
C PRO A 262 7.72 -27.24 15.65
N GLU A 263 6.43 -27.53 15.74
CA GLU A 263 5.78 -28.58 14.94
C GLU A 263 5.50 -28.13 13.49
N THR A 264 5.65 -26.83 13.19
CA THR A 264 5.27 -26.25 11.90
C THR A 264 6.02 -26.89 10.74
N VAL A 265 7.34 -27.03 10.86
CA VAL A 265 8.16 -27.54 9.76
C VAL A 265 7.83 -29.01 9.49
N GLN A 266 7.69 -29.81 10.54
CA GLN A 266 7.27 -31.21 10.41
C GLN A 266 5.90 -31.33 9.76
N TYR A 267 4.92 -30.53 10.20
CA TYR A 267 3.58 -30.52 9.63
C TYR A 267 3.60 -30.14 8.13
N LEU A 268 4.26 -29.03 7.78
CA LEU A 268 4.36 -28.57 6.40
C LEU A 268 5.06 -29.58 5.49
N SER A 269 6.06 -30.30 6.01
CA SER A 269 6.72 -31.40 5.30
C SER A 269 5.74 -32.54 5.00
N GLY A 270 4.86 -32.85 5.95
CA GLY A 270 3.89 -33.93 5.83
C GLY A 270 2.82 -33.68 4.76
N ILE A 271 2.39 -32.43 4.59
CA ILE A 271 1.37 -32.05 3.59
C ILE A 271 1.96 -31.58 2.25
N TYR A 272 3.28 -31.51 2.13
CA TYR A 272 3.97 -30.83 1.02
C TYR A 272 3.50 -31.32 -0.36
N TYR A 273 3.39 -32.62 -0.55
CA TYR A 273 3.01 -33.23 -1.83
C TYR A 273 1.52 -33.02 -2.20
N ASP A 274 0.68 -32.68 -1.23
CA ASP A 274 -0.75 -32.42 -1.43
C ASP A 274 -1.04 -30.95 -1.79
N GLN A 275 0.00 -30.11 -1.85
CA GLN A 275 -0.12 -28.68 -2.07
C GLN A 275 0.17 -28.29 -3.54
N PRO A 276 -0.47 -27.22 -4.05
CA PRO A 276 -0.14 -26.69 -5.37
C PRO A 276 1.28 -26.10 -5.40
N ASP A 277 1.85 -25.98 -6.59
CA ASP A 277 3.25 -25.63 -6.78
C ASP A 277 3.64 -24.29 -6.13
N GLU A 278 2.78 -23.28 -6.16
CA GLU A 278 3.06 -22.00 -5.51
C GLU A 278 3.20 -22.13 -3.99
N VAL A 279 2.43 -23.03 -3.38
CA VAL A 279 2.47 -23.31 -1.94
C VAL A 279 3.68 -24.19 -1.61
N ARG A 280 3.99 -25.19 -2.44
CA ARG A 280 5.21 -26.00 -2.31
C ARG A 280 6.47 -25.12 -2.31
N ILE A 281 6.57 -24.21 -3.26
CA ILE A 281 7.67 -23.23 -3.33
C ILE A 281 7.77 -22.43 -2.03
N GLU A 282 6.63 -21.99 -1.47
CA GLU A 282 6.64 -21.23 -0.22
C GLU A 282 7.06 -22.08 0.99
N ILE A 283 6.62 -23.34 1.06
CA ILE A 283 7.05 -24.30 2.08
C ILE A 283 8.57 -24.48 2.03
N LEU A 284 9.16 -24.65 0.83
CA LEU A 284 10.62 -24.77 0.68
C LEU A 284 11.38 -23.53 1.15
N LYS A 285 10.89 -22.32 0.83
CA LYS A 285 11.49 -21.07 1.34
C LYS A 285 11.45 -20.99 2.85
N VAL A 286 10.35 -21.45 3.43
CA VAL A 286 10.15 -21.54 4.88
C VAL A 286 11.14 -22.52 5.52
N MET A 287 11.30 -23.71 4.92
CA MET A 287 12.25 -24.73 5.39
C MET A 287 13.69 -24.20 5.37
N LYS A 288 14.07 -23.50 4.28
CA LYS A 288 15.35 -22.80 4.16
C LYS A 288 15.61 -21.84 5.32
N ILE A 289 14.61 -21.06 5.73
CA ILE A 289 14.73 -20.10 6.84
C ILE A 289 14.81 -20.82 8.19
N SER A 290 14.06 -21.90 8.38
CA SER A 290 13.99 -22.65 9.64
C SER A 290 15.30 -23.36 10.02
N LYS A 291 16.14 -23.69 9.03
CA LYS A 291 17.36 -24.49 9.17
C LYS A 291 17.15 -25.89 9.79
N ASP A 292 15.93 -26.39 9.75
CA ASP A 292 15.61 -27.71 10.27
C ASP A 292 16.13 -28.83 9.34
N GLN A 293 16.82 -29.79 9.93
CA GLN A 293 17.43 -30.93 9.24
C GLN A 293 16.37 -31.97 8.81
N CYS A 294 15.15 -31.92 9.36
CA CYS A 294 14.08 -32.87 9.03
C CYS A 294 13.69 -32.85 7.53
N CYS A 295 13.99 -31.75 6.83
CA CYS A 295 13.59 -31.53 5.44
C CYS A 295 14.59 -32.07 4.41
N ILE A 296 15.80 -32.49 4.82
CA ILE A 296 16.88 -32.84 3.88
C ILE A 296 16.46 -33.89 2.87
N ASN A 297 15.81 -34.96 3.32
CA ASN A 297 15.39 -36.06 2.44
C ASN A 297 14.35 -35.61 1.42
N LEU A 298 13.43 -34.72 1.83
CA LEU A 298 12.46 -34.10 0.93
C LEU A 298 13.19 -33.26 -0.12
N LEU A 299 14.10 -32.37 0.30
CA LEU A 299 14.83 -31.50 -0.62
C LEU A 299 15.67 -32.27 -1.65
N LYS A 300 16.34 -33.35 -1.22
CA LYS A 300 17.11 -34.22 -2.12
C LYS A 300 16.21 -34.91 -3.15
N LYS A 301 15.05 -35.38 -2.71
CA LYS A 301 14.06 -36.03 -3.59
C LYS A 301 13.55 -35.06 -4.66
N GLU A 302 13.21 -33.83 -4.29
CA GLU A 302 12.72 -32.82 -5.24
C GLU A 302 13.74 -32.48 -6.34
N LEU A 303 15.04 -32.52 -6.04
CA LEU A 303 16.08 -32.29 -7.04
C LEU A 303 16.20 -33.41 -8.07
N ALA A 304 15.87 -34.64 -7.67
CA ALA A 304 15.97 -35.82 -8.52
C ALA A 304 14.73 -36.04 -9.40
N GLU A 305 13.59 -35.46 -9.04
CA GLU A 305 12.33 -35.63 -9.78
C GLU A 305 12.21 -34.68 -10.98
N ASP A 306 11.43 -35.08 -11.99
CA ASP A 306 11.07 -34.22 -13.11
C ASP A 306 9.90 -33.29 -12.73
N ILE A 307 10.24 -32.24 -11.98
CA ILE A 307 9.31 -31.24 -11.43
C ILE A 307 9.68 -29.82 -11.90
N PRO A 308 8.76 -28.84 -11.77
CA PRO A 308 9.01 -27.46 -12.18
C PRO A 308 10.32 -26.88 -11.64
N SER A 309 11.06 -26.19 -12.52
CA SER A 309 12.37 -25.58 -12.21
C SER A 309 12.37 -24.69 -10.98
N GLY A 310 11.26 -23.96 -10.75
CA GLY A 310 11.08 -23.13 -9.56
C GLY A 310 11.18 -23.91 -8.24
N ILE A 311 10.68 -25.15 -8.19
CA ILE A 311 10.77 -26.02 -7.02
C ILE A 311 12.21 -26.51 -6.84
N LYS A 312 12.85 -27.00 -7.91
CA LYS A 312 14.26 -27.44 -7.91
C LYS A 312 15.20 -26.33 -7.44
N VAL A 313 15.04 -25.10 -7.92
CA VAL A 313 15.84 -23.94 -7.50
C VAL A 313 15.71 -23.67 -6.01
N ASN A 314 14.49 -23.67 -5.47
CA ASN A 314 14.28 -23.44 -4.04
C ASN A 314 14.82 -24.62 -3.20
N ALA A 315 14.72 -25.85 -3.68
CA ALA A 315 15.26 -27.03 -3.01
C ALA A 315 16.79 -27.01 -2.94
N ALA A 316 17.48 -26.70 -4.05
CA ALA A 316 18.93 -26.55 -4.08
C ALA A 316 19.42 -25.44 -3.14
N GLN A 317 18.78 -24.26 -3.18
CA GLN A 317 19.11 -23.17 -2.26
C GLN A 317 18.91 -23.57 -0.79
N ALA A 318 17.82 -24.27 -0.47
CA ALA A 318 17.57 -24.74 0.89
C ALA A 318 18.66 -25.73 1.36
N LEU A 319 19.07 -26.68 0.52
CA LEU A 319 20.15 -27.62 0.83
C LEU A 319 21.49 -26.92 1.06
N TYR A 320 21.82 -25.92 0.24
CA TYR A 320 23.03 -25.13 0.42
C TYR A 320 23.04 -24.41 1.78
N GLU A 321 21.96 -23.71 2.13
CA GLU A 321 21.84 -23.01 3.42
C GLU A 321 21.84 -23.95 4.63
N LEU A 322 21.45 -25.22 4.44
CA LEU A 322 21.52 -26.28 5.44
C LEU A 322 22.91 -26.93 5.54
N GLY A 323 23.89 -26.52 4.73
CA GLY A 323 25.25 -27.02 4.75
C GLY A 323 25.53 -28.22 3.84
N HIS A 324 24.65 -28.55 2.90
CA HIS A 324 24.80 -29.67 1.97
C HIS A 324 25.36 -29.27 0.58
N GLY A 325 26.28 -28.30 0.54
CA GLY A 325 26.93 -27.86 -0.70
C GLY A 325 27.75 -28.96 -1.40
N ASP A 326 28.39 -29.84 -0.62
CA ASP A 326 29.16 -30.98 -1.16
C ASP A 326 28.25 -31.94 -1.92
N TYR A 327 27.08 -32.26 -1.35
CA TYR A 327 26.07 -33.11 -2.01
C TYR A 327 25.60 -32.51 -3.34
N LEU A 328 25.34 -31.19 -3.38
CA LEU A 328 24.97 -30.51 -4.62
C LEU A 328 26.09 -30.59 -5.66
N SER A 329 27.34 -30.43 -5.23
CA SER A 329 28.52 -30.48 -6.11
C SER A 329 28.79 -31.88 -6.66
N GLU A 330 28.48 -32.93 -5.89
CA GLU A 330 28.53 -34.32 -6.36
C GLU A 330 27.42 -34.59 -7.38
N LEU A 331 26.19 -34.18 -7.06
CA LEU A 331 25.03 -34.36 -7.92
C LEU A 331 25.22 -33.71 -9.31
N ALA A 332 25.84 -32.54 -9.38
CA ALA A 332 26.12 -31.86 -10.65
C ALA A 332 27.24 -32.51 -11.49
N LYS A 333 28.00 -33.45 -10.93
CA LYS A 333 29.08 -34.17 -11.63
C LYS A 333 28.66 -35.55 -12.13
N GLU A 334 27.45 -36.00 -11.79
CA GLU A 334 26.93 -37.30 -12.24
C GLU A 334 26.71 -37.28 -13.76
N GLU A 335 27.05 -38.38 -14.46
CA GLU A 335 26.93 -38.48 -15.92
C GLU A 335 25.48 -38.37 -16.41
N GLU A 336 24.50 -38.65 -15.54
CA GLU A 336 23.07 -38.59 -15.81
C GLU A 336 22.45 -37.22 -15.49
N ALA A 337 23.23 -36.25 -14.99
CA ALA A 337 22.73 -34.93 -14.61
C ALA A 337 22.30 -34.12 -15.84
N SER A 338 21.07 -33.57 -15.82
CA SER A 338 20.59 -32.69 -16.88
C SER A 338 21.30 -31.33 -16.87
N GLU A 339 21.42 -30.68 -18.03
CA GLU A 339 21.98 -29.32 -18.14
C GLU A 339 21.26 -28.32 -17.21
N GLU A 340 19.94 -28.46 -17.10
CA GLU A 340 19.11 -27.65 -16.20
C GLU A 340 19.51 -27.85 -14.72
N LEU A 341 19.71 -29.10 -14.27
CA LEU A 341 20.11 -29.39 -12.90
C LEU A 341 21.48 -28.79 -12.57
N VAL A 342 22.42 -28.86 -13.52
CA VAL A 342 23.75 -28.27 -13.38
C VAL A 342 23.67 -26.74 -13.24
N GLU A 343 22.85 -26.06 -14.04
CA GLU A 343 22.64 -24.61 -13.91
C GLU A 343 22.00 -24.24 -12.56
N ILE A 344 21.02 -25.02 -12.10
CA ILE A 344 20.36 -24.81 -10.80
C ILE A 344 21.36 -24.96 -9.65
N VAL A 345 22.22 -25.98 -9.68
CA VAL A 345 23.26 -26.19 -8.67
C VAL A 345 24.26 -25.04 -8.66
N LYS A 346 24.76 -24.62 -9.83
CA LYS A 346 25.68 -23.47 -9.93
C LYS A 346 25.07 -22.21 -9.35
N TYR A 347 23.80 -21.95 -9.67
CA TYR A 347 23.05 -20.83 -9.13
C TYR A 347 22.92 -20.91 -7.60
N ALA A 348 22.61 -22.08 -7.03
CA ALA A 348 22.48 -22.27 -5.59
C ALA A 348 23.81 -22.12 -4.84
N LEU A 349 24.92 -22.60 -5.41
CA LEU A 349 26.27 -22.47 -4.85
C LEU A 349 26.83 -21.04 -4.93
N GLN A 350 26.10 -20.11 -5.56
CA GLN A 350 26.56 -18.75 -5.85
C GLN A 350 27.87 -18.72 -6.65
N GLU A 351 28.18 -19.79 -7.39
CA GLU A 351 29.27 -19.80 -8.34
C GLU A 351 28.92 -18.80 -9.43
N LYS A 352 29.60 -17.65 -9.44
CA LYS A 352 29.41 -16.65 -10.48
C LYS A 352 29.68 -17.33 -11.82
N VAL A 353 28.69 -17.25 -12.70
CA VAL A 353 28.91 -17.29 -14.15
C VAL A 353 29.93 -16.19 -14.45
N CYS A 354 31.19 -16.59 -14.59
CA CYS A 354 32.29 -15.73 -15.03
C CYS A 354 32.39 -15.80 -16.56
#